data_AF-A0A8E2E1E7-F1
#
_entry.id   AF-A0A8E2E1E7-F1
#
_cell.length_a   1.000
_cell.length_b   1.000
_cell.length_c   1.000
_cell.angle_alpha   90.00
_cell.angle_beta   90.00
_cell.angle_gamma   90.00
#
_symmetry.space_group_name_H-M   'P 1'
#
loop_
_entity.id
_entity.type
_entity.pdbx_description
1 polymer ?
#
loop_
_entity_poly.entity_id
_entity_poly.type
_entity_poly.pdbx_seq_one_letter_code
_entity_poly.pdbx_strand_id
1 'polypeptide(L)'
;MDPLSVTASIIAVLQLTNAIIGYLNDVKGASKDRAQCAIEASNVYNLLVNLKYRLEEASSNDAWYTAVRALAVTNGPLDQYRSALEQLQSKVISTSTSGLGKIGSALTWKLSKEEVADILSKIERLKSLIQIALEMDHL
;
A
#
# COMPACT_ATOMS: atom_id res chain seq x y z
N MET A 1 -1.37 13.52 -15.09
CA MET A 1 -0.92 14.15 -13.83
C MET A 1 0.47 14.72 -14.04
N ASP A 2 0.74 15.87 -13.44
CA ASP A 2 2.07 16.49 -13.40
C ASP A 2 2.98 15.79 -12.36
N PRO A 3 4.31 16.05 -12.38
CA PRO A 3 5.27 15.47 -11.43
C PRO A 3 4.91 15.59 -9.97
N LEU A 4 4.42 16.74 -9.52
CA LEU A 4 4.09 16.95 -8.11
C LEU A 4 2.88 16.10 -7.70
N SER A 5 1.89 16.01 -8.58
CA SER A 5 0.69 15.22 -8.37
C SER A 5 1.00 13.71 -8.27
N VAL A 6 1.92 13.19 -9.08
CA VAL A 6 2.38 11.78 -8.99
C VAL A 6 3.10 11.51 -7.68
N THR A 7 4.03 12.38 -7.30
CA THR A 7 4.77 12.26 -6.04
C THR A 7 3.83 12.30 -4.83
N ALA A 8 2.85 13.20 -4.83
CA ALA A 8 1.85 13.30 -3.77
C ALA A 8 1.02 12.00 -3.65
N SER A 9 0.60 11.41 -4.77
CA SER A 9 -0.12 10.12 -4.76
C SER A 9 0.73 8.99 -4.17
N ILE A 10 2.00 8.89 -4.54
CA ILE A 10 2.91 7.87 -4.00
C ILE A 10 3.12 8.06 -2.50
N ILE A 11 3.33 9.30 -2.04
CA ILE A 11 3.48 9.60 -0.61
C ILE A 11 2.21 9.22 0.16
N ALA A 12 1.03 9.56 -0.36
CA ALA A 12 -0.23 9.24 0.29
C ALA A 12 -0.43 7.72 0.44
N VAL A 13 -0.11 6.95 -0.61
CA VAL A 13 -0.20 5.48 -0.59
C VAL A 13 0.85 4.88 0.34
N LEU A 14 2.06 5.43 0.38
CA LEU A 14 3.14 5.00 1.27
C LEU A 14 2.75 5.18 2.74
N GLN A 15 2.20 6.35 3.10
CA GLN A 15 1.72 6.64 4.46
C GLN A 15 0.59 5.70 4.88
N LEU A 16 -0.37 5.46 3.98
CA LEU A 16 -1.47 4.53 4.25
C LEU A 16 -0.96 3.09 4.43
N THR A 17 -0.01 2.66 3.60
CA THR A 17 0.62 1.34 3.71
C THR A 17 1.31 1.17 5.07
N ASN A 18 2.08 2.18 5.50
CA ASN A 18 2.75 2.15 6.80
C ASN A 18 1.76 2.04 7.97
N ALA A 19 0.66 2.81 7.91
CA ALA A 19 -0.39 2.74 8.92
C ALA A 19 -1.00 1.33 8.98
N ILE A 20 -1.31 0.72 7.82
CA ILE A 20 -1.82 -0.64 7.73
C ILE A 20 -0.84 -1.67 8.31
N ILE A 21 0.45 -1.58 7.99
CA ILE A 21 1.47 -2.48 8.56
C ILE A 21 1.46 -2.40 10.09
N GLY A 22 1.41 -1.18 10.65
CA GLY A 22 1.27 -0.97 12.10
C GLY A 22 0.05 -1.69 12.66
N TYR A 23 -1.13 -1.47 12.06
CA TYR A 23 -2.37 -2.14 12.50
C TYR A 23 -2.29 -3.67 12.43
N LEU A 24 -1.75 -4.22 11.34
CA LEU A 24 -1.62 -5.67 11.15
C LEU A 24 -0.70 -6.31 12.20
N ASN A 25 0.33 -5.57 12.63
CA ASN A 25 1.29 -6.01 13.64
C ASN A 25 0.74 -5.87 15.08
N ASP A 26 -0.11 -4.88 15.34
CA ASP A 26 -0.69 -4.63 16.67
C ASP A 26 -1.82 -5.62 17.06
N VAL A 27 -2.40 -6.34 16.09
CA VAL A 27 -3.39 -7.38 16.32
C VAL A 27 -2.75 -8.57 17.07
N LYS A 28 -3.34 -9.03 18.17
CA LYS A 28 -2.84 -10.22 18.91
C LYS A 28 -3.42 -11.52 18.32
N GLY A 29 -2.63 -12.60 18.31
CA GLY A 29 -3.07 -13.92 17.81
C GLY A 29 -3.13 -14.02 16.28
N ALA A 30 -1.98 -13.86 15.62
CA ALA A 30 -1.88 -13.79 14.16
C ALA A 30 -2.43 -15.02 13.43
N SER A 31 -3.46 -14.84 12.61
CA SER A 31 -3.74 -15.78 11.52
C SER A 31 -2.60 -15.71 10.49
N LYS A 32 -2.30 -16.83 9.83
CA LYS A 32 -1.31 -16.88 8.74
C LYS A 32 -1.62 -15.86 7.65
N ASP A 33 -2.89 -15.69 7.34
CA ASP A 33 -3.43 -14.73 6.37
C ASP A 33 -3.04 -13.29 6.71
N ARG A 34 -3.18 -12.89 7.98
CA ARG A 34 -2.79 -11.56 8.45
C ARG A 34 -1.28 -11.34 8.33
N ALA A 35 -0.49 -12.32 8.76
CA ALA A 35 0.97 -12.24 8.65
C ALA A 35 1.41 -12.08 7.19
N GLN A 36 0.76 -12.81 6.27
CA GLN A 36 1.01 -12.66 4.84
C GLN A 36 0.66 -11.26 4.34
N CYS A 37 -0.49 -10.70 4.71
CA CYS A 37 -0.84 -9.32 4.37
C CYS A 37 0.20 -8.31 4.87
N ALA A 38 0.72 -8.49 6.09
CA ALA A 38 1.73 -7.60 6.64
C ALA A 38 3.06 -7.68 5.88
N ILE A 39 3.48 -8.90 5.50
CA ILE A 39 4.67 -9.13 4.68
C ILE A 39 4.54 -8.46 3.32
N GLU A 40 3.43 -8.69 2.60
CA GLU A 40 3.28 -8.12 1.26
C GLU A 40 3.08 -6.60 1.28
N ALA A 41 2.36 -6.06 2.26
CA ALA A 41 2.29 -4.62 2.47
C ALA A 41 3.68 -4.02 2.75
N SER A 42 4.53 -4.70 3.53
CA SER A 42 5.91 -4.27 3.80
C SER A 42 6.78 -4.31 2.54
N ASN A 43 6.60 -5.32 1.68
CA ASN A 43 7.29 -5.40 0.40
C ASN A 43 6.91 -4.21 -0.51
N VAL A 44 5.62 -3.90 -0.62
CA VAL A 44 5.15 -2.75 -1.39
C VAL A 44 5.63 -1.43 -0.78
N TYR A 45 5.64 -1.30 0.55
CA TYR A 45 6.18 -0.12 1.23
C TYR A 45 7.63 0.16 0.81
N ASN A 46 8.49 -0.86 0.85
CA ASN A 46 9.88 -0.72 0.44
C ASN A 46 10.01 -0.29 -1.03
N LEU A 47 9.20 -0.86 -1.92
CA LEU A 47 9.18 -0.47 -3.33
C LEU A 47 8.69 0.98 -3.54
N LEU A 48 7.68 1.42 -2.79
CA LEU A 48 7.19 2.80 -2.82
C LEU A 48 8.23 3.80 -2.29
N VAL A 49 8.99 3.42 -1.26
CA VAL A 49 10.11 4.22 -0.74
C VAL A 49 11.17 4.39 -1.84
N ASN A 50 11.57 3.30 -2.49
CA ASN A 50 12.51 3.37 -3.61
C ASN A 50 11.98 4.28 -4.72
N LEU A 51 10.72 4.08 -5.13
CA LEU A 51 10.09 4.89 -6.17
C LEU A 51 10.06 6.39 -5.83
N LYS A 52 9.80 6.74 -4.56
CA LYS A 52 9.82 8.12 -4.07
C LYS A 52 11.20 8.74 -4.20
N TYR A 53 12.25 8.09 -3.70
CA TYR A 53 13.61 8.64 -3.78
C TYR A 53 14.07 8.80 -5.23
N ARG A 54 13.73 7.81 -6.06
CA ARG A 54 14.01 7.85 -7.49
C ARG A 54 13.30 8.99 -8.23
N LEU A 55 12.07 9.33 -7.83
CA LEU A 55 11.36 10.50 -8.35
C LEU A 55 12.00 11.83 -7.96
N GLU A 56 12.71 11.89 -6.82
CA GLU A 56 13.41 13.11 -6.39
C GLU A 56 14.66 13.37 -7.26
N GLU A 57 15.21 12.33 -7.88
CA GLU A 57 16.43 12.39 -8.70
C GLU A 57 16.14 12.46 -10.21
N ALA A 58 14.96 12.03 -10.65
CA ALA A 58 14.64 11.85 -12.07
C ALA A 58 14.17 13.13 -12.78
N SER A 59 14.46 13.23 -14.08
CA SER A 59 13.89 14.25 -14.94
C SER A 59 12.49 13.82 -15.44
N SER A 60 11.55 14.77 -15.56
CA SER A 60 10.19 14.46 -16.04
C SER A 60 10.12 14.04 -17.52
N ASN A 61 11.24 14.05 -18.23
CA ASN A 61 11.33 13.75 -19.66
C ASN A 61 11.77 12.31 -19.95
N ASP A 62 12.13 11.54 -18.92
CA ASP A 62 12.60 10.16 -19.10
C ASP A 62 11.45 9.20 -19.41
N ALA A 63 11.72 8.20 -20.25
CA ALA A 63 10.77 7.12 -20.57
C ALA A 63 10.29 6.41 -19.30
N TRP A 64 11.18 6.29 -18.31
CA TRP A 64 10.89 5.85 -16.96
C TRP A 64 9.75 6.62 -16.29
N TYR A 65 9.76 7.96 -16.36
CA TYR A 65 8.75 8.79 -15.72
C TYR A 65 7.34 8.54 -16.30
N THR A 66 7.25 8.11 -17.56
CA THR A 66 5.97 7.67 -18.16
C THR A 66 5.44 6.38 -17.53
N ALA A 67 6.29 5.41 -17.23
CA ALA A 67 5.90 4.19 -16.51
C ALA A 67 5.40 4.53 -15.10
N VAL A 68 6.08 5.44 -14.40
CA VAL A 68 5.65 5.90 -13.07
C VAL A 68 4.31 6.65 -13.12
N ARG A 69 4.10 7.52 -14.11
CA ARG A 69 2.80 8.18 -14.34
C ARG A 69 1.66 7.18 -14.55
N ALA A 70 1.93 6.06 -15.23
CA ALA A 70 0.93 5.03 -15.48
C ALA A 70 0.43 4.35 -14.19
N LEU A 71 1.22 4.37 -13.11
CA LEU A 71 0.80 3.87 -11.80
C LEU A 71 -0.23 4.78 -11.13
N ALA A 72 -0.14 6.09 -11.39
CA ALA A 72 -0.90 7.14 -10.71
C ALA A 72 -2.12 7.63 -11.51
N VAL A 73 -2.42 7.07 -12.68
CA VAL A 73 -3.63 7.46 -13.44
C VAL A 73 -4.90 7.19 -12.61
N THR A 74 -5.97 7.94 -12.88
CA THR A 74 -7.26 7.76 -12.19
C THR A 74 -7.76 6.31 -12.34
N ASN A 75 -8.16 5.69 -11.23
CA ASN A 75 -8.51 4.27 -11.12
C ASN A 75 -7.37 3.31 -11.51
N GLY A 76 -6.15 3.83 -11.53
CA GLY A 76 -4.93 3.10 -11.84
C GLY A 76 -4.45 2.23 -10.68
N PRO A 77 -3.26 1.62 -10.82
CA PRO A 77 -2.69 0.72 -9.84
C PRO A 77 -2.61 1.29 -8.42
N LEU A 78 -2.19 2.55 -8.26
CA LEU A 78 -2.09 3.18 -6.93
C LEU A 78 -3.47 3.39 -6.28
N ASP A 79 -4.48 3.77 -7.05
CA ASP A 79 -5.85 3.95 -6.54
C ASP A 79 -6.49 2.62 -6.14
N GLN A 80 -6.29 1.57 -6.93
CA GLN A 80 -6.80 0.23 -6.63
C GLN A 80 -6.18 -0.33 -5.35
N TYR A 81 -4.87 -0.15 -5.19
CA TYR A 81 -4.17 -0.56 -3.98
C TYR A 81 -4.58 0.29 -2.78
N ARG A 82 -4.69 1.61 -2.93
CA ARG A 82 -5.25 2.49 -1.89
C ARG A 82 -6.61 2.01 -1.42
N SER A 83 -7.53 1.70 -2.35
CA SER A 83 -8.85 1.19 -2.03
C SER A 83 -8.78 -0.15 -1.29
N ALA A 84 -7.86 -1.05 -1.66
CA ALA A 84 -7.66 -2.31 -0.94
C ALA A 84 -7.18 -2.08 0.50
N LEU A 85 -6.27 -1.12 0.70
CA LEU A 85 -5.79 -0.73 2.03
C LEU A 85 -6.90 -0.07 2.86
N GLU A 86 -7.72 0.80 2.27
CA GLU A 86 -8.86 1.43 2.96
C GLU A 86 -9.93 0.39 3.36
N GLN A 87 -10.18 -0.60 2.50
CA GLN A 87 -11.04 -1.74 2.83
C GLN A 87 -10.47 -2.54 4.01
N LEU A 88 -9.18 -2.86 3.97
CA LEU A 88 -8.48 -3.50 5.09
C LEU A 88 -8.57 -2.67 6.38
N GLN A 89 -8.36 -1.35 6.28
CA GLN A 89 -8.47 -0.42 7.40
C GLN A 89 -9.86 -0.44 8.04
N SER A 90 -10.92 -0.33 7.23
CA SER A 90 -12.30 -0.27 7.74
C SER A 90 -12.70 -1.52 8.55
N LYS A 91 -12.18 -2.68 8.14
CA LYS A 91 -12.46 -3.98 8.76
C LYS A 91 -11.69 -4.18 10.06
N VAL A 92 -10.53 -3.53 10.18
CA VAL A 92 -9.68 -3.58 11.39
C VAL A 92 -10.05 -2.49 12.40
N ILE A 93 -10.40 -1.27 11.96
CA ILE A 93 -10.71 -0.11 12.82
C ILE A 93 -12.14 -0.10 13.36
N SER A 94 -13.12 -0.70 12.67
CA SER A 94 -14.53 -0.75 13.13
C SER A 94 -14.74 -1.34 14.53
N THR A 95 -13.71 -1.95 15.14
CA THR A 95 -13.74 -2.49 16.51
C THR A 95 -13.10 -1.59 17.58
N SER A 96 -12.55 -0.42 17.22
CA SER A 96 -11.81 0.45 18.15
C SER A 96 -12.63 1.61 18.72
N THR A 97 -13.89 1.78 18.31
CA THR A 97 -14.68 2.99 18.57
C THR A 97 -15.71 2.89 19.70
N SER A 98 -15.60 1.92 20.62
CA SER A 98 -16.24 2.06 21.93
C SER A 98 -15.31 2.79 22.90
N GLY A 99 -15.35 4.13 22.83
CA GLY A 99 -15.12 5.09 23.91
C GLY A 99 -13.92 4.93 24.85
N LEU A 100 -13.03 5.93 24.82
CA LEU A 100 -12.13 6.36 25.89
C LEU A 100 -11.19 5.29 26.48
N GLY A 101 -9.93 5.38 26.06
CA GLY A 101 -8.81 4.83 26.83
C GLY A 101 -7.81 4.13 25.94
N LYS A 102 -6.62 4.73 25.81
CA LYS A 102 -5.41 3.94 25.56
C LYS A 102 -5.42 2.77 26.54
N ILE A 103 -5.07 1.58 26.06
CA ILE A 103 -4.84 0.29 26.76
C ILE A 103 -5.83 -0.81 26.30
N GLY A 104 -5.38 -1.62 25.35
CA GLY A 104 -5.68 -3.06 25.36
C GLY A 104 -6.93 -3.59 24.66
N SER A 105 -7.58 -2.87 23.75
CA SER A 105 -8.62 -3.51 22.92
C SER A 105 -7.96 -4.39 21.86
N ALA A 106 -8.14 -5.71 21.96
CA ALA A 106 -7.68 -6.65 20.96
C ALA A 106 -8.24 -6.25 19.58
N LEU A 107 -7.41 -5.70 18.71
CA LEU A 107 -7.73 -5.63 17.29
C LEU A 107 -8.07 -7.05 16.86
N THR A 108 -9.23 -7.24 16.21
CA THR A 108 -9.69 -8.55 15.77
C THR A 108 -9.60 -8.63 14.26
N TRP A 109 -9.00 -9.71 13.76
CA TRP A 109 -8.97 -10.00 12.33
C TRP A 109 -10.32 -10.57 11.90
N LYS A 110 -11.08 -9.85 11.08
CA LYS A 110 -12.45 -10.22 10.66
C LYS A 110 -12.62 -10.47 9.16
N LEU A 111 -11.52 -10.51 8.40
CA LEU A 111 -11.59 -10.75 6.95
C LEU A 111 -11.82 -12.24 6.64
N SER A 112 -12.71 -12.50 5.69
CA SER A 112 -12.85 -13.81 5.05
C SER A 112 -11.63 -14.15 4.19
N LYS A 113 -11.44 -15.42 3.87
CA LYS A 113 -10.31 -15.86 3.02
C LYS A 113 -10.39 -15.24 1.63
N GLU A 114 -11.60 -15.09 1.11
CA GLU A 114 -11.87 -14.51 -0.21
C GLU A 114 -11.50 -13.02 -0.23
N GLU A 115 -11.89 -12.27 0.81
CA GLU A 115 -11.48 -10.86 0.95
C GLU A 115 -9.96 -10.72 1.10
N VAL A 116 -9.32 -11.60 1.87
CA VAL A 116 -7.84 -11.62 1.99
C VAL A 116 -7.18 -11.89 0.65
N ALA A 117 -7.67 -12.86 -0.10
CA ALA A 117 -7.13 -13.21 -1.41
C ALA A 117 -7.28 -12.06 -2.41
N ASP A 118 -8.43 -11.38 -2.42
CA ASP A 118 -8.66 -10.19 -3.24
C ASP A 118 -7.67 -9.07 -2.88
N ILE A 119 -7.53 -8.76 -1.59
CA ILE A 119 -6.57 -7.75 -1.12
C ILE A 119 -5.16 -8.13 -1.56
N LEU A 120 -4.68 -9.34 -1.24
CA LEU A 120 -3.35 -9.81 -1.60
C LEU A 120 -3.10 -9.74 -3.12
N SER A 121 -4.09 -10.08 -3.95
CA SER A 121 -3.95 -9.99 -5.41
C SER A 121 -3.68 -8.56 -5.89
N LYS A 122 -4.32 -7.56 -5.24
CA LYS A 122 -4.11 -6.14 -5.54
C LYS A 122 -2.74 -5.66 -5.07
N ILE A 123 -2.28 -6.12 -3.91
CA ILE A 123 -0.93 -5.82 -3.38
C ILE A 123 0.14 -6.38 -4.34
N GLU A 124 0.05 -7.66 -4.70
CA GLU A 124 1.03 -8.30 -5.59
C GLU A 124 1.03 -7.67 -6.99
N ARG A 125 -0.14 -7.32 -7.52
CA ARG A 125 -0.22 -6.62 -8.81
C ARG A 125 0.50 -5.27 -8.77
N LEU A 126 0.31 -4.47 -7.71
CA LEU A 126 0.99 -3.19 -7.59
C LEU A 126 2.51 -3.39 -7.45
N LYS A 127 2.94 -4.34 -6.62
CA LYS A 127 4.35 -4.72 -6.43
C LYS A 127 5.04 -5.02 -7.76
N SER A 128 4.45 -5.90 -8.58
CA SER A 128 5.00 -6.23 -9.90
C SER A 128 5.09 -5.01 -10.82
N LEU A 129 4.08 -4.14 -10.82
CA LEU A 129 4.09 -2.93 -11.64
C LEU A 129 5.13 -1.90 -11.18
N ILE A 130 5.34 -1.74 -9.87
CA ILE A 130 6.42 -0.89 -9.35
C ILE A 130 7.79 -1.47 -9.71
N GLN A 131 7.97 -2.80 -9.62
CA GLN A 131 9.22 -3.45 -10.03
C GLN A 131 9.54 -3.20 -11.50
N ILE A 132 8.56 -3.36 -12.40
CA ILE A 132 8.73 -3.04 -13.82
C ILE A 132 9.10 -1.58 -14.01
N ALA A 133 8.42 -0.66 -13.31
CA ALA A 133 8.75 0.76 -13.39
C ALA A 133 10.18 1.04 -12.89
N LEU A 134 10.65 0.39 -11.83
CA LEU A 134 12.01 0.53 -11.33
C LEU A 134 13.05 -0.09 -12.28
N GLU A 135 12.74 -1.20 -12.94
CA GLU A 135 13.63 -1.84 -13.93
C GLU A 135 13.80 -0.98 -15.19
N MET A 136 12.73 -0.32 -15.64
CA MET A 136 12.76 0.61 -16.78
C MET A 136 13.67 1.82 -16.57
N ASP A 137 14.14 2.04 -15.36
CA ASP A 137 15.08 3.12 -15.09
C ASP A 137 16.50 2.87 -15.57
N HIS A 138 16.89 1.59 -15.58
CA HIS A 138 18.23 1.21 -15.98
C HIS A 138 18.37 1.09 -17.50
N LEU A 139 17.31 1.43 -18.26
CA LEU A 139 17.24 1.39 -19.73
C LEU A 139 17.40 2.78 -20.33
#